data_AF-A0A5N9HRI1-F1
#
_entry.id   AF-A0A5N9HRI1-F1
#
_cell.length_a   1.000
_cell.length_b   1.000
_cell.length_c   1.000
_cell.angle_alpha   90.00
_cell.angle_beta   90.00
_cell.angle_gamma   90.00
#
_symmetry.space_group_name_H-M   'P 1'
#
loop_
_entity.id
_entity.type
_entity.pdbx_description
1 polymer ?
#
loop_
_entity_poly.entity_id
_entity_poly.type
_entity_poly.pdbx_seq_one_letter_code
_entity_poly.pdbx_strand_id
1 'polypeptide(L)'
;MEQQKLFGYKYKSDGVNSSIGILIVRLLVGTPISLVAGFVGNIFNGIIVPSPTAGDELAFLARVAVLGYAASAGGMIAWFNALEYKTGTFFIWFIAGIGGLTGATIAYFIGSVYIEHVDVYILNQQLTQVVIMGAAIGSNVVASIVAVLSTRAIFRDM
;
A
#
# COMPACT_ATOMS: atom_id res chain seq x y z
N MET A 1 5.13 28.57 17.97
CA MET A 1 4.97 27.13 17.65
C MET A 1 5.30 26.95 16.18
N GLU A 2 6.57 26.64 15.91
CA GLU A 2 7.06 26.48 14.54
C GLU A 2 6.70 25.06 14.07
N GLN A 3 5.62 24.95 13.28
CA GLN A 3 5.16 23.67 12.74
C GLN A 3 6.19 23.14 11.74
N GLN A 4 6.87 22.06 12.10
CA GLN A 4 7.88 21.47 11.22
C GLN A 4 7.29 20.77 10.00
N LYS A 5 7.98 20.98 8.87
CA LYS A 5 7.65 20.47 7.54
C LYS A 5 8.45 19.19 7.28
N LEU A 6 7.80 18.04 7.12
CA LEU A 6 8.46 16.90 6.49
C LEU A 6 8.33 17.09 4.96
N PHE A 7 9.45 17.36 4.27
CA PHE A 7 9.48 17.63 2.82
C PHE A 7 8.50 18.73 2.35
N GLY A 8 8.28 19.77 3.17
CA GLY A 8 7.38 20.88 2.82
C GLY A 8 5.91 20.70 3.23
N TYR A 9 5.50 19.48 3.64
CA TYR A 9 4.13 19.18 4.07
C TYR A 9 3.99 19.20 5.58
N LYS A 10 2.87 19.75 6.08
CA LYS A 10 2.53 19.80 7.51
C LYS A 10 1.54 18.70 7.86
N TYR A 11 1.84 17.98 8.94
CA TYR A 11 0.96 16.98 9.52
C TYR A 11 -0.07 17.67 10.43
N LYS A 12 -1.31 17.14 10.50
CA LYS A 12 -2.31 17.71 11.42
C LYS A 12 -1.88 17.50 12.87
N SER A 13 -1.62 18.60 13.57
CA SER A 13 -1.19 18.67 14.98
C SER A 13 -2.37 18.64 15.96
N ASP A 14 -3.36 17.79 15.73
CA ASP A 14 -4.44 17.57 16.70
C ASP A 14 -4.04 16.39 17.60
N GLY A 15 -4.19 16.49 18.92
CA GLY A 15 -3.84 15.41 19.86
C GLY A 15 -4.54 14.06 19.57
N VAL A 16 -5.63 14.09 18.79
CA VAL A 16 -6.34 12.92 18.27
C VAL A 16 -5.60 12.28 17.10
N ASN A 17 -4.96 13.06 16.23
CA ASN A 17 -4.23 12.59 15.04
C ASN A 17 -2.80 12.11 15.34
N SER A 18 -2.23 12.49 16.49
CA SER A 18 -0.91 12.03 16.95
C SER A 18 -0.97 10.78 17.85
N SER A 19 -2.17 10.32 18.21
CA SER A 19 -2.37 9.16 19.10
C SER A 19 -2.05 7.83 18.42
N ILE A 20 -1.44 6.89 19.18
CA ILE A 20 -1.23 5.50 18.73
C ILE A 20 -2.58 4.83 18.38
N GLY A 21 -3.66 5.21 19.07
CA GLY A 21 -4.99 4.66 18.80
C GLY A 21 -5.48 4.93 17.38
N ILE A 22 -5.26 6.15 16.86
CA ILE A 22 -5.68 6.47 15.50
C ILE A 22 -4.83 5.76 14.45
N LEU A 23 -3.54 5.52 14.72
CA LEU A 23 -2.67 4.73 13.84
C LEU A 23 -3.18 3.29 13.70
N ILE A 24 -3.59 2.67 14.81
CA ILE A 24 -4.17 1.33 14.82
C ILE A 24 -5.48 1.30 14.02
N VAL A 25 -6.37 2.28 14.23
CA VAL A 25 -7.63 2.38 13.48
C VAL A 25 -7.37 2.53 11.97
N ARG A 26 -6.39 3.34 11.58
CA ARG A 26 -6.02 3.52 10.17
C ARG A 26 -5.45 2.26 9.55
N LEU A 27 -4.68 1.46 10.30
CA LEU A 27 -4.22 0.15 9.84
C LEU A 27 -5.39 -0.84 9.69
N LEU A 28 -6.29 -0.89 10.67
CA LEU A 28 -7.45 -1.78 10.68
C LEU A 28 -8.44 -1.49 9.55
N VAL A 29 -8.61 -0.21 9.19
CA VAL A 29 -9.49 0.22 8.10
C VAL A 29 -8.76 0.22 6.76
N GLY A 30 -7.51 0.64 6.72
CA GLY A 30 -6.71 0.75 5.50
C GLY A 30 -6.34 -0.58 4.89
N THR A 31 -6.10 -1.61 5.69
CA THR A 31 -5.73 -2.93 5.17
C THR A 31 -6.88 -3.57 4.36
N PRO A 32 -8.12 -3.66 4.87
CA PRO A 32 -9.26 -4.12 4.08
C PRO A 32 -9.52 -3.30 2.81
N ILE A 33 -9.42 -1.96 2.89
CA ILE A 33 -9.62 -1.10 1.71
C ILE A 33 -8.54 -1.37 0.66
N SER A 34 -7.28 -1.51 1.08
CA SER A 34 -6.17 -1.89 0.19
C SER A 34 -6.35 -3.25 -0.44
N LEU A 35 -6.88 -4.23 0.29
CA LEU A 35 -7.19 -5.56 -0.26
C LEU A 35 -8.27 -5.47 -1.35
N VAL A 36 -9.36 -4.73 -1.09
CA VAL A 36 -10.42 -4.51 -2.08
C VAL A 36 -9.89 -3.77 -3.30
N ALA A 37 -9.07 -2.74 -3.11
CA ALA A 37 -8.48 -1.97 -4.20
C ALA A 37 -7.52 -2.82 -5.04
N GLY A 38 -6.68 -3.66 -4.39
CA GLY A 38 -5.82 -4.61 -5.07
C GLY A 38 -6.60 -5.67 -5.85
N PHE A 39 -7.70 -6.18 -5.29
CA PHE A 39 -8.60 -7.12 -5.98
C PHE A 39 -9.28 -6.49 -7.20
N VAL A 40 -9.79 -5.26 -7.07
CA VAL A 40 -10.36 -4.52 -8.20
C VAL A 40 -9.29 -4.27 -9.27
N GLY A 41 -8.09 -3.85 -8.88
CA GLY A 41 -6.95 -3.68 -9.78
C GLY A 41 -6.59 -4.97 -10.52
N ASN A 42 -6.67 -6.12 -9.84
CA ASN A 42 -6.47 -7.43 -10.44
C ASN A 42 -7.49 -7.75 -11.54
N ILE A 43 -8.78 -7.48 -11.29
CA ILE A 43 -9.85 -7.68 -12.29
C ILE A 43 -9.57 -6.86 -13.54
N PHE A 44 -9.29 -5.55 -13.37
CA PHE A 44 -9.00 -4.67 -14.51
C PHE A 44 -7.73 -5.08 -15.25
N ASN A 45 -6.69 -5.49 -14.52
CA ASN A 45 -5.46 -5.98 -15.12
C ASN A 45 -5.70 -7.27 -15.93
N GLY A 46 -6.50 -8.20 -15.41
CA GLY A 46 -6.89 -9.42 -16.13
C GLY A 46 -7.72 -9.18 -17.39
N ILE A 47 -8.37 -8.01 -17.53
CA ILE A 47 -9.09 -7.60 -18.75
C ILE A 47 -8.15 -6.96 -19.77
N ILE A 48 -7.20 -6.13 -19.30
CA ILE A 48 -6.36 -5.28 -20.17
C ILE A 48 -5.08 -5.99 -20.61
N VAL A 49 -4.48 -6.79 -19.72
CA VAL A 49 -3.19 -7.46 -19.95
C VAL A 49 -3.46 -8.93 -20.26
N PRO A 50 -3.04 -9.43 -21.43
CA PRO A 50 -3.18 -10.84 -21.79
C PRO A 50 -2.69 -11.75 -20.65
N SER A 51 -3.44 -12.82 -20.37
CA SER A 51 -3.02 -13.85 -19.42
C SER A 51 -1.60 -14.29 -19.76
N PRO A 52 -0.64 -14.24 -18.82
CA PRO A 52 0.66 -14.82 -19.03
C PRO A 52 0.46 -16.27 -19.48
N THR A 53 0.98 -16.61 -20.66
CA THR A 53 1.21 -18.02 -20.98
C THR A 53 2.11 -18.59 -19.89
N ALA A 54 1.86 -19.84 -19.49
CA ALA A 54 2.62 -20.50 -18.42
C ALA A 54 4.13 -20.31 -18.66
N GLY A 55 4.82 -19.66 -17.71
CA GLY A 55 6.26 -19.37 -17.79
C GLY A 55 6.66 -17.93 -18.13
N ASP A 56 5.71 -17.01 -18.41
CA ASP A 56 6.04 -15.59 -18.61
C ASP A 56 6.10 -14.81 -17.28
N GLU A 57 7.25 -14.90 -16.61
CA GLU A 57 7.53 -14.21 -15.34
C GLU A 57 7.47 -12.67 -15.47
N LEU A 58 7.83 -12.12 -16.62
CA LEU A 58 7.84 -10.67 -16.87
C LEU A 58 6.41 -10.11 -16.92
N ALA A 59 5.50 -10.82 -17.59
CA ALA A 59 4.09 -10.47 -17.60
C ALA A 59 3.46 -10.57 -16.18
N PHE A 60 3.91 -11.53 -15.37
CA PHE A 60 3.46 -11.62 -13.97
C PHE A 60 4.02 -10.49 -13.09
N LEU A 61 5.30 -10.13 -13.22
CA LEU A 61 5.91 -9.00 -12.51
C LEU A 61 5.23 -7.66 -12.85
N ALA A 62 4.85 -7.45 -14.10
CA ALA A 62 4.05 -6.29 -14.50
C ALA A 62 2.69 -6.26 -13.77
N ARG A 63 2.06 -7.42 -13.56
CA ARG A 63 0.84 -7.54 -12.76
C ARG A 63 1.08 -7.22 -11.29
N VAL A 64 2.15 -7.75 -10.70
CA VAL A 64 2.57 -7.44 -9.32
C VAL A 64 2.71 -5.92 -9.11
N ALA A 65 3.29 -5.22 -10.09
CA ALA A 65 3.43 -3.77 -10.02
C ALA A 65 2.08 -3.04 -9.98
N VAL A 66 1.17 -3.38 -10.88
CA VAL A 66 -0.18 -2.79 -10.93
C VAL A 66 -0.98 -3.11 -9.66
N LEU A 67 -0.87 -4.33 -9.13
CA LEU A 67 -1.51 -4.73 -7.88
C LEU A 67 -0.97 -3.92 -6.69
N GLY A 68 0.35 -3.71 -6.64
CA GLY A 68 1.01 -2.85 -5.66
C GLY A 68 0.45 -1.42 -5.64
N TYR A 69 0.33 -0.80 -6.82
CA TYR A 69 -0.23 0.55 -6.96
C TYR A 69 -1.75 0.61 -6.71
N ALA A 70 -2.49 -0.42 -7.11
CA ALA A 70 -3.92 -0.49 -6.83
C ALA A 70 -4.18 -0.62 -5.31
N ALA A 71 -3.43 -1.49 -4.63
CA ALA A 71 -3.52 -1.64 -3.18
C ALA A 71 -3.11 -0.36 -2.43
N SER A 72 -2.18 0.43 -2.98
CA SER A 72 -1.76 1.69 -2.36
C SER A 72 -2.79 2.80 -2.41
N ALA A 73 -3.73 2.75 -3.35
CA ALA A 73 -4.89 3.65 -3.34
C ALA A 73 -5.75 3.44 -2.09
N GLY A 74 -5.90 2.20 -1.62
CA GLY A 74 -6.60 1.92 -0.36
C GLY A 74 -5.86 2.44 0.87
N GLY A 75 -4.53 2.37 0.85
CA GLY A 75 -3.69 3.00 1.87
C GLY A 75 -3.90 4.50 1.87
N MET A 76 -3.77 5.16 0.71
CA MET A 76 -4.05 6.59 0.58
C MET A 76 -5.39 7.00 1.20
N ILE A 77 -6.47 6.24 1.01
CA ILE A 77 -7.80 6.54 1.59
C ILE A 77 -7.82 6.41 3.12
N ALA A 78 -7.06 5.51 3.72
CA ALA A 78 -6.97 5.46 5.19
C ALA A 78 -6.11 6.60 5.77
N TRP A 79 -5.25 7.19 4.93
CA TRP A 79 -4.22 8.14 5.36
C TRP A 79 -4.43 9.56 4.78
N PHE A 80 -5.44 9.83 3.94
CA PHE A 80 -5.57 11.12 3.24
C PHE A 80 -5.75 12.32 4.18
N ASN A 81 -6.33 12.09 5.36
CA ASN A 81 -6.60 13.13 6.35
C ASN A 81 -5.41 13.41 7.29
N ALA A 82 -4.31 12.68 7.12
CA ALA A 82 -3.08 12.81 7.89
C ALA A 82 -2.42 14.19 7.76
N LEU A 83 -2.52 14.81 6.58
CA LEU A 83 -1.82 16.03 6.23
C LEU A 83 -2.79 17.22 6.20
N GLU A 84 -2.27 18.41 6.51
CA GLU A 84 -3.03 19.67 6.43
C GLU A 84 -3.31 20.07 4.96
N TYR A 85 -2.46 19.62 4.03
CA TYR A 85 -2.55 19.98 2.62
C TYR A 85 -3.13 18.86 1.77
N LYS A 86 -4.05 19.22 0.85
CA LYS A 86 -4.63 18.31 -0.15
C LYS A 86 -3.57 17.68 -1.09
N THR A 87 -2.48 18.40 -1.35
CA THR A 87 -1.34 17.91 -2.15
C THR A 87 -0.52 16.83 -1.42
N GLY A 88 -0.63 16.76 -0.09
CA GLY A 88 0.01 15.73 0.72
C GLY A 88 -0.55 14.33 0.47
N THR A 89 -1.79 14.23 -0.02
CA THR A 89 -2.42 12.96 -0.38
C THR A 89 -1.64 12.23 -1.47
N PHE A 90 -1.12 12.95 -2.47
CA PHE A 90 -0.28 12.37 -3.52
C PHE A 90 1.03 11.83 -2.96
N PHE A 91 1.65 12.55 -2.03
CA PHE A 91 2.89 12.09 -1.38
C PHE A 91 2.66 10.80 -0.58
N ILE A 92 1.59 10.75 0.21
CA ILE A 92 1.22 9.54 0.96
C ILE A 92 0.96 8.39 0.00
N TRP A 93 0.21 8.63 -1.08
CA TRP A 93 -0.05 7.61 -2.09
C TRP A 93 1.21 7.09 -2.77
N PHE A 94 2.14 7.98 -3.13
CA PHE A 94 3.41 7.61 -3.75
C PHE A 94 4.26 6.75 -2.82
N ILE A 95 4.45 7.16 -1.56
CA ILE A 95 5.25 6.43 -0.59
C ILE A 95 4.57 5.11 -0.19
N ALA A 96 3.25 5.12 0.01
CA ALA A 96 2.47 3.91 0.22
C ALA A 96 2.49 3.00 -1.02
N GLY A 97 2.67 3.55 -2.23
CA GLY A 97 2.90 2.84 -3.48
C GLY A 97 4.21 2.08 -3.46
N ILE A 98 5.30 2.70 -3.02
CA ILE A 98 6.59 2.02 -2.82
C ILE A 98 6.42 0.84 -1.84
N GLY A 99 5.75 1.08 -0.71
CA GLY A 99 5.46 0.01 0.26
C GLY A 99 4.61 -1.12 -0.32
N GLY A 100 3.60 -0.77 -1.12
CA GLY A 100 2.75 -1.74 -1.81
C GLY A 100 3.53 -2.59 -2.80
N LEU A 101 4.40 -1.97 -3.61
CA LEU A 101 5.28 -2.68 -4.55
C LEU A 101 6.25 -3.61 -3.83
N THR A 102 6.94 -3.12 -2.78
CA THR A 102 7.88 -3.92 -2.01
C THR A 102 7.16 -5.11 -1.35
N GLY A 103 6.00 -4.87 -0.73
CA GLY A 103 5.19 -5.93 -0.12
C GLY A 103 4.69 -6.96 -1.12
N ALA A 104 4.23 -6.51 -2.30
CA ALA A 104 3.79 -7.37 -3.39
C ALA A 104 4.93 -8.27 -3.90
N THR A 105 6.12 -7.70 -4.11
CA THR A 105 7.30 -8.44 -4.57
C THR A 105 7.79 -9.46 -3.55
N ILE A 106 7.86 -9.10 -2.27
CA ILE A 106 8.25 -10.04 -1.21
C ILE A 106 7.23 -11.18 -1.13
N ALA A 107 5.93 -10.87 -1.17
CA ALA A 107 4.88 -11.87 -1.14
C ALA A 107 4.89 -12.78 -2.38
N TYR A 108 5.27 -12.26 -3.55
CA TYR A 108 5.50 -13.09 -4.73
C TYR A 108 6.61 -14.11 -4.50
N PHE A 109 7.79 -13.66 -4.07
CA PHE A 109 8.94 -14.56 -3.85
C PHE A 109 8.69 -15.59 -2.74
N ILE A 110 7.95 -15.23 -1.69
CA ILE A 110 7.55 -16.18 -0.65
C ILE A 110 6.49 -17.14 -1.19
N GLY A 111 5.45 -16.61 -1.84
CA GLY A 111 4.33 -17.41 -2.34
C GLY A 111 4.75 -18.40 -3.43
N SER A 112 5.67 -18.03 -4.32
CA SER A 112 6.15 -18.89 -5.40
C SER A 112 6.94 -20.11 -4.93
N VAL A 113 7.46 -20.09 -3.69
CA VAL A 113 8.11 -21.25 -3.07
C VAL A 113 7.08 -22.33 -2.68
N TYR A 114 5.85 -21.93 -2.36
CA TYR A 114 4.80 -22.82 -1.84
C TYR A 114 3.67 -23.09 -2.83
N ILE A 115 3.57 -22.31 -3.91
CA ILE A 115 2.47 -22.36 -4.89
C ILE A 115 3.09 -22.65 -6.26
N GLU A 116 2.99 -23.91 -6.70
CA GLU A 116 3.69 -24.44 -7.89
C GLU A 116 3.10 -24.01 -9.24
N HIS A 117 1.98 -23.27 -9.26
CA HIS A 117 1.33 -22.86 -10.50
C HIS A 117 1.14 -21.34 -10.57
N VAL A 118 1.67 -20.72 -11.64
CA VAL A 118 1.33 -19.34 -12.01
C VAL A 118 -0.16 -19.30 -12.34
N ASP A 119 -0.90 -18.47 -11.62
CA ASP A 119 -2.36 -18.47 -11.63
C ASP A 119 -2.97 -18.21 -13.03
N VAL A 120 -3.38 -19.27 -13.72
CA VAL A 120 -3.94 -19.21 -15.09
C VAL A 120 -5.43 -18.81 -15.11
N TYR A 121 -6.15 -18.97 -13.98
CA TYR A 121 -7.59 -18.75 -13.88
C TYR A 121 -7.98 -17.75 -12.80
N ILE A 122 -8.83 -16.77 -13.14
CA ILE A 122 -9.31 -15.67 -12.26
C ILE A 122 -9.91 -16.14 -10.92
N LEU A 123 -10.50 -17.34 -10.83
CA LEU A 123 -11.14 -17.85 -9.60
C LEU A 123 -10.24 -18.70 -8.69
N ASN A 124 -9.06 -19.12 -9.14
CA ASN A 124 -8.12 -19.92 -8.33
C ASN A 124 -6.74 -19.28 -8.34
N GLN A 125 -6.69 -18.00 -7.93
CA GLN A 125 -5.46 -17.21 -7.98
C GLN A 125 -4.76 -17.13 -6.62
N GLN A 126 -4.24 -18.26 -6.13
CA GLN A 126 -3.67 -18.32 -4.77
C GLN A 126 -2.42 -17.44 -4.65
N LEU A 127 -1.54 -17.45 -5.64
CA LEU A 127 -0.33 -16.64 -5.62
C LEU A 127 -0.69 -15.15 -5.71
N THR A 128 -1.68 -14.81 -6.52
CA THR A 128 -2.16 -13.43 -6.69
C THR A 128 -2.82 -12.92 -5.42
N GLN A 129 -3.58 -13.74 -4.70
CA GLN A 129 -4.15 -13.38 -3.40
C GLN A 129 -3.06 -13.09 -2.37
N VAL A 130 -2.00 -13.90 -2.34
CA VAL A 130 -0.82 -13.67 -1.48
C VAL A 130 -0.12 -12.36 -1.86
N VAL A 131 0.06 -12.08 -3.15
CA VAL A 131 0.62 -10.82 -3.65
C VAL A 131 -0.23 -9.62 -3.27
N ILE A 132 -1.55 -9.69 -3.43
CA ILE A 132 -2.49 -8.62 -3.03
C ILE A 132 -2.41 -8.38 -1.52
N MET A 133 -2.31 -9.45 -0.73
CA MET A 133 -2.16 -9.34 0.72
C MET A 133 -0.83 -8.68 1.10
N GLY A 134 0.27 -9.10 0.49
CA GLY A 134 1.58 -8.47 0.65
C GLY A 134 1.57 -6.99 0.28
N ALA A 135 0.93 -6.64 -0.83
CA ALA A 135 0.77 -5.27 -1.28
C ALA A 135 -0.02 -4.41 -0.28
N ALA A 136 -1.15 -4.93 0.22
CA ALA A 136 -1.98 -4.24 1.18
C ALA A 136 -1.25 -3.98 2.51
N ILE A 137 -0.54 -4.99 3.02
CA ILE A 137 0.24 -4.88 4.25
C ILE A 137 1.39 -3.89 4.04
N GLY A 138 2.20 -4.08 3.00
CA GLY A 138 3.37 -3.25 2.73
C GLY A 138 3.01 -1.78 2.56
N SER A 139 1.91 -1.49 1.86
CA SER A 139 1.42 -0.13 1.67
C SER A 139 1.03 0.56 2.98
N ASN A 140 0.28 -0.14 3.84
CA ASN A 140 -0.19 0.40 5.12
C ASN A 140 0.94 0.53 6.16
N VAL A 141 1.90 -0.40 6.16
CA VAL A 141 3.09 -0.33 7.01
C VAL A 141 3.93 0.89 6.67
N VAL A 142 4.23 1.10 5.39
CA VAL A 142 5.06 2.23 4.96
C VAL A 142 4.35 3.56 5.22
N ALA A 143 3.04 3.66 4.96
CA ALA A 143 2.25 4.83 5.33
C ALA A 143 2.27 5.11 6.85
N SER A 144 2.22 4.06 7.67
CA SER A 144 2.32 4.17 9.13
C SER A 144 3.70 4.64 9.60
N ILE A 145 4.77 4.14 9.00
CA ILE A 145 6.14 4.57 9.30
C ILE A 145 6.29 6.05 9.01
N VAL A 146 5.83 6.53 7.85
CA VAL A 146 5.86 7.96 7.51
C VAL A 146 5.08 8.78 8.53
N ALA A 147 3.90 8.32 8.94
CA ALA A 147 3.11 8.98 9.97
C ALA A 147 3.84 9.06 11.32
N VAL A 148 4.41 7.95 11.79
CA VAL A 148 5.15 7.89 13.06
C VAL A 148 6.40 8.77 13.02
N LEU A 149 7.17 8.74 11.93
CA LEU A 149 8.36 9.58 11.77
C LEU A 149 7.99 11.06 11.74
N SER A 150 6.87 11.41 11.09
CA SER A 150 6.35 12.78 11.09
C SER A 150 5.96 13.23 12.50
N THR A 151 5.30 12.37 13.28
CA THR A 151 4.92 12.68 14.67
C THR A 151 6.13 12.78 15.60
N ARG A 152 7.16 11.95 15.42
CA ARG A 152 8.37 11.97 16.27
C ARG A 152 9.31 13.13 15.96
N ALA A 153 9.36 13.62 14.72
CA ALA A 153 10.07 14.86 14.38
C ALA A 153 9.52 16.04 15.20
N ILE A 154 8.20 16.14 15.36
CA ILE A 154 7.53 17.17 16.17
C ILE A 154 8.03 17.16 17.64
N PHE A 155 8.32 15.99 18.21
CA PHE A 155 8.78 15.85 19.60
C PHE A 155 10.29 16.07 19.80
N ARG A 156 11.10 16.02 18.74
CA ARG A 156 12.55 16.17 18.83
C ARG A 156 12.98 17.64 18.81
N ASP A 157 12.12 18.52 18.31
CA ASP A 157 12.36 19.96 18.17
C ASP A 157 11.51 20.81 19.13
N MET A 158 10.94 20.19 20.18
CA MET A 158 10.44 20.85 21.39
C MET A 158 11.48 20.74 22.50
#